data_AF-K1TB06-F1
#
_entry.id   AF-K1TB06-F1
#
_cell.length_a   1.000
_cell.length_b   1.000
_cell.length_c   1.000
_cell.angle_alpha   90.00
_cell.angle_beta   90.00
_cell.angle_gamma   90.00
#
_symmetry.space_group_name_H-M   'P 1'
#
loop_
_entity.id
_entity.type
_entity.pdbx_description
1 polymer ?
#
loop_
_entity_poly.entity_id
_entity_poly.type
_entity_poly.pdbx_seq_one_letter_code
_entity_poly.pdbx_strand_id
1 'polypeptide(L)'
;SASGALFDFVKLTDISKNVISKMPAAKVFELSNEWAKEYNEKLANLYAKDEQYATAILNIDRENKKPRKDIAKWSDIPQYISYMYDETFTPCFELCGNATNELAVDVLEKYIDVVNLDDDKDTWFNRIKDICAPCGCTPNVKEYKKNPDDFKGHVGDVSMHMVRHYLQSNKNRCQQTT
;
A
#
# COMPACT_ATOMS: atom_id res chain seq x y z
N SER A 1 -27.41 -2.06 -34.39
CA SER A 1 -26.84 -3.15 -33.57
C SER A 1 -27.96 -3.90 -32.88
N ALA A 2 -28.07 -5.21 -33.11
CA ALA A 2 -29.21 -6.06 -32.74
C ALA A 2 -28.93 -6.95 -31.51
N SER A 3 -28.30 -6.38 -30.50
CA SER A 3 -28.06 -7.03 -29.21
C SER A 3 -27.96 -5.93 -28.16
N GLY A 4 -28.85 -5.96 -27.16
CA GLY A 4 -28.83 -5.00 -26.07
C GLY A 4 -27.47 -5.05 -25.39
N ALA A 5 -26.78 -3.91 -25.31
CA ALA A 5 -25.51 -3.84 -24.60
C ALA A 5 -25.78 -4.07 -23.12
N LEU A 6 -25.47 -5.27 -22.62
CA LEU A 6 -25.54 -5.58 -21.20
C LEU A 6 -24.52 -4.69 -20.46
N PHE A 7 -25.01 -3.88 -19.53
CA PHE A 7 -24.16 -2.98 -18.77
C PHE A 7 -23.36 -3.77 -17.73
N ASP A 8 -22.04 -3.80 -17.89
CA ASP A 8 -21.13 -4.54 -17.02
C ASP A 8 -20.30 -3.57 -16.16
N PHE A 9 -20.60 -3.56 -14.86
CA PHE A 9 -19.89 -2.72 -13.88
C PHE A 9 -18.42 -3.12 -13.69
N VAL A 10 -18.07 -4.40 -13.85
CA VAL A 10 -16.69 -4.89 -13.74
C VAL A 10 -15.87 -4.33 -14.89
N LYS A 11 -16.41 -4.38 -16.11
CA LYS A 11 -15.77 -3.82 -17.30
C LYS A 11 -15.63 -2.30 -17.20
N LEU A 12 -16.64 -1.60 -16.69
CA LEU A 12 -16.56 -0.15 -16.45
C LEU A 12 -15.47 0.19 -15.44
N THR A 13 -15.37 -0.58 -14.36
CA THR A 13 -14.35 -0.41 -13.32
C THR A 13 -12.94 -0.60 -13.90
N ASP A 14 -12.75 -1.61 -14.74
CA ASP A 14 -11.45 -1.85 -15.39
C ASP A 14 -11.07 -0.72 -16.36
N ILE A 15 -12.02 -0.26 -17.17
CA ILE A 15 -11.82 0.91 -18.05
C ILE A 15 -11.48 2.14 -17.23
N SER A 16 -12.19 2.39 -16.12
CA SER A 16 -11.95 3.54 -15.24
C SER A 16 -10.55 3.51 -14.64
N LYS A 17 -10.09 2.35 -14.15
CA LYS A 17 -8.70 2.15 -13.70
C LYS A 17 -7.67 2.47 -14.79
N ASN A 18 -7.93 2.03 -16.02
CA ASN A 18 -7.03 2.28 -17.16
C ASN A 18 -6.99 3.77 -17.55
N VAL A 19 -8.11 4.47 -17.44
CA VAL A 19 -8.21 5.90 -17.74
C VAL A 19 -7.54 6.70 -16.63
N ILE A 20 -7.92 6.46 -15.38
CA ILE A 20 -7.36 7.16 -14.21
C ILE A 20 -5.86 6.93 -14.13
N SER A 21 -5.34 5.72 -14.32
CA SER A 21 -3.89 5.45 -14.24
C SER A 21 -3.04 6.20 -15.27
N LYS A 22 -3.64 6.68 -16.37
CA LYS A 22 -2.94 7.49 -17.39
C LYS A 22 -3.04 8.99 -17.14
N MET A 23 -3.85 9.42 -16.16
CA MET A 23 -3.98 10.84 -15.81
C MET A 23 -2.81 11.29 -14.94
N PRO A 24 -2.27 12.50 -15.16
CA PRO A 24 -1.25 13.08 -14.29
C PRO A 24 -1.80 13.32 -12.88
N ALA A 25 -0.92 13.29 -11.88
CA ALA A 25 -1.31 13.44 -10.48
C ALA A 25 -2.09 14.73 -10.22
N ALA A 26 -1.70 15.85 -10.85
CA ALA A 26 -2.41 17.13 -10.74
C ALA A 26 -3.87 17.04 -11.21
N LYS A 27 -4.14 16.31 -12.31
CA LYS A 27 -5.51 16.17 -12.83
C LYS A 27 -6.35 15.26 -11.94
N VAL A 28 -5.73 14.23 -11.36
CA VAL A 28 -6.38 13.33 -10.41
C VAL A 28 -6.73 14.08 -9.13
N PHE A 29 -5.84 14.91 -8.63
CA PHE A 29 -6.10 15.79 -7.49
C PHE A 29 -7.28 16.71 -7.79
N GLU A 30 -7.25 17.45 -8.90
CA GLU A 30 -8.33 18.37 -9.30
C GLU A 30 -9.70 17.66 -9.32
N LEU A 31 -9.82 16.57 -10.08
CA LEU A 31 -11.08 15.83 -10.23
C LEU A 31 -11.53 15.17 -8.93
N SER A 32 -10.60 14.63 -8.14
CA SER A 32 -10.93 14.02 -6.85
C SER A 32 -11.30 15.05 -5.79
N ASN A 33 -10.72 16.25 -5.83
CA ASN A 33 -11.04 17.35 -4.93
C ASN A 33 -12.42 17.94 -5.23
N GLU A 34 -12.77 18.11 -6.51
CA GLU A 34 -14.14 18.50 -6.90
C GLU A 34 -15.16 17.49 -6.40
N TRP A 35 -14.91 16.19 -6.63
CA TRP A 35 -15.77 15.13 -6.11
C TRP A 35 -15.82 15.12 -4.57
N ALA A 36 -14.68 15.33 -3.89
CA ALA A 36 -14.62 15.34 -2.44
C ALA A 36 -15.43 16.49 -1.84
N LYS A 37 -15.41 17.68 -2.43
CA LYS A 37 -16.20 18.83 -1.94
C LYS A 37 -17.69 18.56 -1.91
N GLU A 38 -18.20 17.72 -2.81
CA GLU A 38 -19.63 17.40 -2.91
C GLU A 38 -20.02 16.13 -2.13
N TYR A 39 -19.15 15.11 -2.12
CA TYR A 39 -19.50 13.78 -1.59
C TYR A 39 -18.70 13.36 -0.35
N ASN A 40 -17.57 14.02 -0.06
CA ASN A 40 -16.67 13.63 1.03
C ASN A 40 -15.90 14.83 1.62
N GLU A 41 -16.58 15.61 2.45
CA GLU A 41 -16.01 16.79 3.11
C GLU A 41 -14.72 16.50 3.88
N LYS A 42 -14.58 15.29 4.46
CA LYS A 42 -13.34 14.89 5.15
C LYS A 42 -12.15 14.86 4.20
N LEU A 43 -12.31 14.26 3.01
CA LEU A 43 -11.26 14.22 2.00
C LEU A 43 -10.94 15.63 1.47
N ALA A 44 -11.96 16.45 1.25
CA ALA A 44 -11.78 17.83 0.80
C ALA A 44 -11.00 18.66 1.83
N ASN A 45 -11.30 18.49 3.13
CA ASN A 45 -10.57 19.15 4.20
C ASN A 45 -9.12 18.67 4.30
N LEU A 46 -8.83 17.38 4.08
CA LEU A 46 -7.47 16.86 4.03
C LEU A 46 -6.68 17.49 2.87
N TYR A 47 -7.29 17.56 1.68
CA TYR A 47 -6.69 18.21 0.52
C TYR A 47 -6.49 19.71 0.69
N ALA A 48 -7.40 20.39 1.40
CA ALA A 48 -7.28 21.81 1.68
C ALA A 48 -6.19 22.13 2.71
N LYS A 49 -5.81 21.18 3.58
CA LYS A 49 -4.71 21.36 4.53
C LYS A 49 -3.35 21.45 3.82
N ASP A 50 -3.10 20.55 2.87
CA ASP A 50 -1.86 20.53 2.10
C ASP A 50 -2.07 19.93 0.71
N GLU A 51 -2.27 20.80 -0.27
CA GLU A 51 -2.49 20.44 -1.68
C GLU A 51 -1.23 19.81 -2.32
N GLN A 52 -0.04 20.29 -1.95
CA GLN A 52 1.21 19.78 -2.50
C GLN A 52 1.46 18.36 -1.99
N TYR A 53 1.24 18.13 -0.70
CA TYR A 53 1.34 16.81 -0.09
C TYR A 53 0.29 15.83 -0.65
N ALA A 54 -0.97 16.28 -0.79
CA ALA A 54 -2.02 15.46 -1.38
C ALA A 54 -1.69 15.06 -2.83
N THR A 55 -1.19 16.00 -3.63
CA THR A 55 -0.77 15.72 -5.00
C THR A 55 0.44 14.78 -5.04
N ALA A 56 1.40 14.94 -4.12
CA ALA A 56 2.55 14.05 -4.00
C ALA A 56 2.12 12.62 -3.64
N ILE A 57 1.19 12.45 -2.69
CA ILE A 57 0.63 11.12 -2.34
C ILE A 57 -0.05 10.48 -3.55
N LEU A 58 -0.85 11.24 -4.30
CA LEU A 58 -1.50 10.75 -5.52
C LEU A 58 -0.51 10.42 -6.64
N ASN A 59 0.70 11.00 -6.59
CA ASN A 59 1.77 10.74 -7.53
C ASN A 59 2.61 9.48 -7.20
N ILE A 60 2.50 8.94 -5.98
CA ILE A 60 3.23 7.74 -5.58
C ILE A 60 2.91 6.60 -6.55
N ASP A 61 3.95 6.08 -7.23
CA ASP A 61 3.87 5.03 -8.25
C ASP A 61 2.98 5.34 -9.48
N ARG A 62 2.60 6.60 -9.71
CA ARG A 62 1.74 7.01 -10.84
C ARG A 62 2.53 7.45 -12.07
N GLU A 63 3.63 8.18 -11.91
CA GLU A 63 4.47 8.61 -13.05
C GLU A 63 5.49 7.55 -13.53
N ASN A 64 5.38 6.33 -12.99
CA ASN A 64 6.22 5.21 -13.40
C ASN A 64 5.78 4.60 -14.76
N LYS A 65 6.71 3.95 -15.47
CA LYS A 65 6.44 3.24 -16.76
C LYS A 65 5.29 2.22 -16.69
N LYS A 66 4.93 1.77 -15.48
CA LYS A 66 3.78 0.90 -15.20
C LYS A 66 2.97 1.52 -14.04
N PRO A 67 2.06 2.48 -14.34
CA PRO A 67 1.27 3.13 -13.30
C PRO A 67 0.39 2.11 -12.59
N ARG A 68 0.33 2.20 -11.26
CA ARG A 68 -0.51 1.33 -10.43
C ARG A 68 -1.99 1.65 -10.67
N LYS A 69 -2.80 0.60 -10.84
CA LYS A 69 -4.25 0.68 -11.11
C LYS A 69 -5.08 0.55 -9.83
N ASP A 70 -4.64 1.23 -8.77
CA ASP A 70 -5.20 1.09 -7.43
C ASP A 70 -6.48 1.92 -7.24
N ILE A 71 -6.70 2.95 -8.08
CA ILE A 71 -7.88 3.84 -8.00
C ILE A 71 -8.79 3.56 -9.20
N ALA A 72 -10.01 3.09 -8.92
CA ALA A 72 -11.04 2.88 -9.94
C ALA A 72 -12.12 3.96 -9.92
N LYS A 73 -12.42 4.47 -8.73
CA LYS A 73 -13.40 5.52 -8.47
C LYS A 73 -12.83 6.47 -7.42
N TRP A 74 -13.31 7.72 -7.43
CA TRP A 74 -12.85 8.73 -6.49
C TRP A 74 -13.16 8.37 -5.03
N SER A 75 -14.22 7.59 -4.78
CA SER A 75 -14.52 7.08 -3.45
C SER A 75 -13.54 6.05 -2.90
N ASP A 76 -12.62 5.50 -3.71
CA ASP A 76 -11.53 4.64 -3.24
C ASP A 76 -10.38 5.46 -2.63
N ILE A 77 -10.25 6.74 -3.00
CA ILE A 77 -9.13 7.60 -2.61
C ILE A 77 -9.03 7.77 -1.09
N PRO A 78 -10.11 8.06 -0.33
CA PRO A 78 -10.02 8.17 1.12
C PRO A 78 -9.42 6.93 1.76
N GLN A 79 -9.77 5.74 1.27
CA GLN A 79 -9.16 4.49 1.74
C GLN A 79 -7.70 4.37 1.29
N TYR A 80 -7.40 4.73 0.04
CA TYR A 80 -6.05 4.70 -0.52
C TYR A 80 -5.07 5.61 0.22
N ILE A 81 -5.47 6.82 0.62
CA ILE A 81 -4.58 7.77 1.31
C ILE A 81 -4.68 7.68 2.83
N SER A 82 -5.60 6.87 3.37
CA SER A 82 -5.92 6.81 4.80
C SER A 82 -4.73 6.58 5.73
N TYR A 83 -3.70 5.85 5.26
CA TYR A 83 -2.50 5.54 6.03
C TYR A 83 -1.40 6.59 5.91
N MET A 84 -1.61 7.61 5.07
CA MET A 84 -0.69 8.76 4.94
C MET A 84 -1.07 9.92 5.86
N TYR A 85 -2.27 9.88 6.46
CA TYR A 85 -2.73 10.90 7.39
C TYR A 85 -3.01 10.28 8.76
N ASP A 86 -2.38 10.82 9.79
CA ASP A 86 -2.54 10.36 11.18
C ASP A 86 -4.02 10.38 11.62
N GLU A 87 -4.79 11.37 11.14
CA GLU A 87 -6.21 11.53 11.46
C GLU A 87 -7.11 10.40 10.93
N THR A 88 -6.67 9.71 9.88
CA THR A 88 -7.42 8.60 9.26
C THR A 88 -6.74 7.24 9.43
N PHE A 89 -5.54 7.24 10.01
CA PHE A 89 -4.79 6.03 10.31
C PHE A 89 -5.42 5.34 11.53
N THR A 90 -5.89 4.11 11.33
CA THR A 90 -6.40 3.27 12.42
C THR A 90 -5.59 2.00 12.45
N PRO A 91 -4.65 1.84 13.41
CA PRO A 91 -3.75 0.71 13.42
C PRO A 91 -4.53 -0.60 13.55
N CYS A 92 -4.07 -1.60 12.81
CA CYS A 92 -4.56 -2.97 12.84
C CYS A 92 -3.35 -3.87 13.06
N PHE A 93 -3.33 -4.62 14.16
CA PHE A 93 -2.20 -5.49 14.51
C PHE A 93 -2.48 -6.96 14.15
N GLU A 94 -3.50 -7.22 13.33
CA GLU A 94 -3.82 -8.57 12.86
C GLU A 94 -2.85 -8.97 11.75
N LEU A 95 -1.75 -9.59 12.14
CA LEU A 95 -0.79 -10.15 11.20
C LEU A 95 -1.43 -11.34 10.46
N CYS A 96 -1.27 -11.36 9.14
CA CYS A 96 -1.68 -12.48 8.29
C CYS A 96 -0.45 -13.26 7.78
N GLY A 97 -0.57 -14.59 7.67
CA GLY A 97 0.47 -15.46 7.11
C GLY A 97 1.31 -16.19 8.18
N ASN A 98 2.57 -16.48 7.87
CA ASN A 98 3.50 -17.16 8.77
C ASN A 98 4.17 -16.21 9.79
N ALA A 99 3.82 -14.92 9.74
CA ALA A 99 4.34 -13.91 10.67
C ALA A 99 3.69 -14.07 12.05
N THR A 100 4.45 -14.56 13.03
CA THR A 100 4.04 -14.56 14.45
C THR A 100 4.26 -13.17 15.05
N ASN A 101 3.43 -12.77 16.01
CA ASN A 101 3.57 -11.48 16.72
C ASN A 101 4.97 -11.29 17.31
N GLU A 102 5.56 -12.34 17.87
CA GLU A 102 6.90 -12.33 18.46
C GLU A 102 7.98 -12.02 17.42
N LEU A 103 7.90 -12.64 16.24
CA LEU A 103 8.84 -12.41 15.15
C LEU A 103 8.66 -11.00 14.56
N ALA A 104 7.43 -10.52 14.46
CA ALA A 104 7.16 -9.16 13.98
C ALA A 104 7.73 -8.10 14.93
N VAL A 105 7.62 -8.29 16.25
CA VAL A 105 8.21 -7.37 17.24
C VAL A 105 9.74 -7.35 17.09
N ASP A 106 10.39 -8.51 17.06
CA ASP A 106 11.86 -8.62 16.92
C ASP A 106 12.37 -7.97 15.61
N VAL A 107 11.64 -8.17 14.51
CA VAL A 107 11.92 -7.52 13.22
C VAL A 107 11.73 -6.00 13.30
N LEU A 108 10.65 -5.52 13.92
CA LEU A 108 10.34 -4.09 14.00
C LEU A 108 11.34 -3.33 14.89
N GLU A 109 11.75 -3.93 16.01
CA GLU A 109 12.79 -3.38 16.88
C GLU A 109 14.13 -3.25 16.12
N LYS A 110 14.50 -4.25 15.32
CA LYS A 110 15.72 -4.13 14.48
C LYS A 110 15.52 -3.18 13.31
N TYR A 111 14.31 -3.11 12.75
CA TYR A 111 13.99 -2.26 11.61
C TYR A 111 14.14 -0.77 11.94
N ILE A 112 13.75 -0.35 13.15
CA ILE A 112 13.84 1.05 13.56
C ILE A 112 15.29 1.56 13.63
N ASP A 113 16.25 0.68 13.94
CA ASP A 113 17.68 1.02 14.00
C ASP A 113 18.33 1.08 12.62
N VAL A 114 17.79 0.34 11.63
CA VAL A 114 18.38 0.28 10.29
C VAL A 114 17.66 1.15 9.26
N VAL A 115 16.42 1.58 9.51
CA VAL A 115 15.64 2.34 8.54
C VAL A 115 16.31 3.69 8.25
N ASN A 116 16.51 3.99 6.98
CA ASN A 116 16.99 5.28 6.51
C ASN A 116 16.07 5.81 5.42
N LEU A 117 15.54 7.02 5.61
CA LEU A 117 14.56 7.63 4.69
C LEU A 117 15.21 8.13 3.39
N ASP A 118 16.53 8.30 3.37
CA ASP A 118 17.30 8.66 2.18
C ASP A 118 17.68 7.45 1.30
N ASP A 119 17.38 6.22 1.73
CA ASP A 119 17.70 5.02 0.97
C ASP A 119 16.81 4.88 -0.27
N ASP A 120 17.41 4.47 -1.39
CA ASP A 120 16.66 4.01 -2.56
C ASP A 120 16.07 2.61 -2.34
N LYS A 121 15.21 2.19 -3.28
CA LYS A 121 14.51 0.90 -3.23
C LYS A 121 15.45 -0.30 -3.05
N ASP A 122 16.59 -0.33 -3.76
CA ASP A 122 17.52 -1.45 -3.73
C ASP A 122 18.33 -1.46 -2.42
N THR A 123 18.73 -0.28 -1.95
CA THR A 123 19.43 -0.13 -0.66
C THR A 123 18.53 -0.53 0.51
N TRP A 124 17.28 -0.05 0.54
CA TRP A 124 16.29 -0.46 1.54
C TRP A 124 16.07 -1.98 1.55
N PHE A 125 15.95 -2.60 0.35
CA PHE A 125 15.73 -4.04 0.26
C PHE A 125 16.94 -4.85 0.77
N ASN A 126 18.16 -4.32 0.61
CA ASN A 126 19.35 -4.95 1.18
C ASN A 126 19.36 -4.88 2.72
N ARG A 127 18.97 -3.74 3.32
CA ARG A 127 18.81 -3.65 4.78
C ARG A 127 17.79 -4.64 5.33
N ILE A 128 16.67 -4.83 4.63
CA ILE A 128 15.69 -5.84 5.03
C ILE A 128 16.30 -7.26 5.02
N LYS A 129 17.16 -7.58 4.04
CA LYS A 129 17.87 -8.87 4.03
C LYS A 129 18.82 -9.01 5.22
N ASP A 130 19.46 -7.92 5.63
CA ASP A 130 20.35 -7.92 6.79
C ASP A 130 19.60 -8.18 8.10
N ILE A 131 18.33 -7.75 8.21
CA ILE A 131 17.44 -8.08 9.34
C ILE A 131 16.99 -9.55 9.31
N CYS A 132 16.92 -10.18 8.13
CA CYS A 132 16.43 -11.56 8.02
C CYS A 132 17.32 -12.55 8.79
N ALA A 133 18.65 -12.44 8.64
CA ALA A 133 19.61 -13.32 9.30
C ALA A 133 19.48 -13.37 10.84
N PRO A 134 19.46 -12.23 11.58
CA PRO A 134 19.32 -12.24 13.03
C PRO A 134 17.91 -12.59 13.53
N CYS A 135 16.88 -12.56 12.68
CA CYS A 135 15.51 -12.96 13.03
C CYS A 135 15.21 -14.44 12.72
N GLY A 136 16.17 -15.17 12.15
CA GLY A 136 15.96 -16.56 11.73
C GLY A 136 15.09 -16.69 10.47
N CYS A 137 15.02 -15.62 9.67
CA CYS A 137 14.36 -15.60 8.37
C CYS A 137 15.40 -15.76 7.25
N THR A 138 15.01 -16.40 6.15
CA THR A 138 15.89 -16.47 4.99
C THR A 138 15.73 -15.25 4.09
N PRO A 139 16.84 -14.63 3.61
CA PRO A 139 16.79 -13.58 2.61
C PRO A 139 16.29 -14.08 1.24
N ASN A 140 16.11 -15.40 1.07
CA ASN A 140 15.79 -16.03 -0.20
C ASN A 140 14.53 -16.91 -0.12
N VAL A 141 13.48 -16.48 -0.82
CA VAL A 141 12.20 -17.20 -0.96
C VAL A 141 12.39 -18.62 -1.49
N LYS A 142 13.43 -18.86 -2.31
CA LYS A 142 13.69 -20.19 -2.87
C LYS A 142 14.24 -21.16 -1.84
N GLU A 143 15.03 -20.67 -0.88
CA GLU A 143 15.56 -21.50 0.21
C GLU A 143 14.46 -21.85 1.20
N TYR A 144 13.56 -20.88 1.48
CA TYR A 144 12.36 -21.13 2.28
C TYR A 144 11.48 -22.23 1.70
N LYS A 145 11.22 -22.20 0.38
CA LYS A 145 10.43 -23.24 -0.29
C LYS A 145 11.07 -24.63 -0.27
N LYS A 146 12.40 -24.70 -0.08
CA LYS A 146 13.13 -25.97 -0.06
C LYS A 146 13.12 -26.60 1.33
N ASN A 147 13.27 -25.79 2.38
CA ASN A 147 13.28 -26.23 3.78
C ASN A 147 12.42 -25.29 4.67
N PRO A 148 11.07 -25.36 4.59
CA PRO A 148 10.20 -24.44 5.32
C PRO A 148 10.21 -24.64 6.84
N ASP A 149 10.58 -25.82 7.35
CA ASP A 149 10.71 -26.12 8.79
C ASP A 149 11.95 -25.50 9.45
N ASP A 150 12.98 -25.15 8.66
CA ASP A 150 14.27 -24.66 9.20
C ASP A 150 14.27 -23.14 9.42
N PHE A 151 13.29 -22.43 8.85
CA PHE A 151 13.22 -20.97 8.87
C PHE A 151 11.89 -20.48 9.43
N LYS A 152 11.93 -19.46 10.29
CA LYS A 152 10.72 -18.85 10.86
C LYS A 152 9.93 -18.02 9.84
N GLY A 153 10.54 -17.67 8.71
CA GLY A 153 9.92 -16.91 7.63
C GLY A 153 10.90 -16.56 6.52
N HIS A 154 10.44 -15.82 5.52
CA HIS A 154 11.27 -15.33 4.42
C HIS A 154 11.30 -13.80 4.34
N VAL A 155 12.23 -13.23 3.57
CA VAL A 155 12.33 -11.78 3.29
C VAL A 155 11.01 -11.16 2.80
N GLY A 156 10.16 -11.95 2.13
CA GLY A 156 8.83 -11.54 1.71
C GLY A 156 7.88 -11.32 2.89
N ASP A 157 7.95 -12.15 3.93
CA ASP A 157 7.14 -12.03 5.15
C ASP A 157 7.61 -10.83 5.96
N VAL A 158 8.92 -10.67 6.11
CA VAL A 158 9.53 -9.55 6.81
C VAL A 158 9.12 -8.22 6.14
N SER A 159 9.29 -8.11 4.82
CA SER A 159 8.95 -6.88 4.10
C SER A 159 7.44 -6.63 3.97
N MET A 160 6.65 -7.63 3.56
CA MET A 160 5.24 -7.48 3.22
C MET A 160 4.30 -7.64 4.41
N HIS A 161 4.57 -8.63 5.28
CA HIS A 161 3.68 -9.02 6.37
C HIS A 161 4.05 -8.42 7.72
N MET A 162 5.30 -7.97 7.92
CA MET A 162 5.73 -7.32 9.17
C MET A 162 5.92 -5.81 8.96
N VAL A 163 6.91 -5.40 8.16
CA VAL A 163 7.25 -3.98 7.98
C VAL A 163 6.13 -3.23 7.27
N ARG A 164 5.71 -3.69 6.08
CA ARG A 164 4.64 -3.02 5.32
C ARG A 164 3.31 -3.09 6.07
N HIS A 165 2.97 -4.24 6.66
CA HIS A 165 1.73 -4.35 7.43
C HIS A 165 1.72 -3.35 8.58
N TYR A 166 2.78 -3.23 9.36
CA TYR A 166 2.85 -2.24 10.44
C TYR A 166 2.67 -0.80 9.94
N LEU A 167 3.46 -0.40 8.93
CA LEU A 167 3.44 0.97 8.37
C LEU A 167 2.14 1.31 7.62
N GLN A 168 1.44 0.31 7.08
CA GLN A 168 0.24 0.51 6.27
C GLN A 168 -1.02 -0.07 6.92
N SER A 169 -0.92 -0.50 8.18
CA SER A 169 -2.00 -1.18 8.90
C SER A 169 -3.16 -0.23 9.02
N ASN A 170 -4.21 -0.51 8.25
CA ASN A 170 -5.47 0.19 8.41
C ASN A 170 -6.55 -0.86 8.60
N LYS A 171 -7.38 -0.68 9.61
CA LYS A 171 -8.57 -1.50 9.88
C LYS A 171 -9.42 -1.73 8.63
N ASN A 172 -9.51 -0.74 7.74
CA ASN A 172 -10.24 -0.84 6.46
C ASN A 172 -9.58 -1.79 5.44
N ARG A 173 -8.27 -2.05 5.53
CA ARG A 173 -7.55 -3.02 4.69
C ARG A 173 -7.50 -4.42 5.30
N CYS A 174 -7.42 -4.55 6.63
CA CYS A 174 -7.49 -5.85 7.32
C CYS A 174 -8.79 -6.61 6.99
N GLN A 175 -9.91 -5.89 6.81
CA GLN A 175 -11.21 -6.49 6.45
C GLN A 175 -11.34 -6.93 4.98
N GLN A 176 -10.40 -6.57 4.10
CA GLN A 176 -10.41 -7.02 2.69
C GLN A 176 -9.57 -8.28 2.45
N THR A 177 -8.81 -8.71 3.45
CA THR A 177 -7.96 -9.92 3.40
C THR A 177 -8.57 -11.13 4.10
N THR A 178 -9.82 -11.02 4.57
CA THR A 178 -10.65 -12.14 5.05
C THR A 178 -11.59 -12.62 3.95
#